data_AF-A0A1D6EQX8-F1
#
_entry.id   AF-A0A1D6EQX8-F1
#
_cell.length_a   1.000
_cell.length_b   1.000
_cell.length_c   1.000
_cell.angle_alpha   90.00
_cell.angle_beta   90.00
_cell.angle_gamma   90.00
#
_symmetry.space_group_name_H-M   'P 1'
#
loop_
_entity.id
_entity.type
_entity.pdbx_description
1 polymer ?
#
loop_
_entity_poly.entity_id
_entity_poly.type
_entity_poly.pdbx_seq_one_letter_code
_entity_poly.pdbx_strand_id
1 'polypeptide(L)'
;MKEPKIAAEIAKELRKFHQVDIPGSKEPQLWNDIFKFLKKAAALKFEDNMKQKRYEKISFREIQDEVQELKDLLDILRAPVVYAHNDLLSGNLMLNDLEGKLYFIDFEYGSYSYRGYDIANHFNEYAGFDCDYNL
;
A
#
# COMPACT_ATOMS: atom_id res chain seq x y z
N MET A 1 8.19 -7.35 12.65
CA MET A 1 7.56 -6.01 12.66
C MET A 1 6.87 -5.68 13.99
N LYS A 2 6.26 -6.66 14.69
CA LYS A 2 5.59 -6.44 15.99
C LYS A 2 6.50 -6.15 17.19
N GLU A 3 7.80 -6.46 17.11
CA GLU A 3 8.71 -6.19 18.22
C GLU A 3 8.84 -4.67 18.43
N PRO A 4 8.57 -4.14 19.65
CA PRO A 4 8.50 -2.70 19.88
C PRO A 4 9.75 -1.92 19.48
N LYS A 5 10.94 -2.50 19.64
CA LYS A 5 12.21 -1.88 19.25
C LYS A 5 12.30 -1.71 17.73
N ILE A 6 11.99 -2.77 16.98
CA ILE A 6 12.00 -2.74 15.51
C ILE A 6 10.93 -1.77 15.00
N ALA A 7 9.71 -1.82 15.56
CA ALA A 7 8.64 -0.89 15.19
C ALA A 7 9.03 0.57 15.40
N ALA A 8 9.75 0.88 16.48
CA ALA A 8 10.26 2.22 16.74
C ALA A 8 11.30 2.67 15.70
N GLU A 9 12.21 1.80 15.26
CA GLU A 9 13.16 2.11 14.20
C GLU A 9 12.50 2.28 12.83
N ILE A 10 11.52 1.44 12.50
CA ILE A 10 10.69 1.59 11.29
C ILE A 10 10.02 2.97 11.29
N ALA A 11 9.37 3.37 12.38
CA ALA A 11 8.69 4.66 12.47
C ALA A 11 9.65 5.85 12.31
N LYS A 12 10.88 5.76 12.84
CA LYS A 12 11.91 6.80 12.69
C LYS A 12 12.37 6.94 11.24
N GLU A 13 12.67 5.82 10.56
CA GLU A 13 13.09 5.85 9.16
C GLU A 13 11.93 6.25 8.23
N LEU A 14 10.72 5.80 8.52
CA LEU A 14 9.53 6.17 7.75
C LEU A 14 9.25 7.67 7.79
N ARG A 15 9.39 8.29 8.97
CA ARG A 15 9.29 9.75 9.10
C ARG A 15 10.31 10.46 8.21
N LYS A 16 11.58 10.00 8.18
CA LYS A 16 12.62 10.61 7.34
C LYS A 16 12.28 10.43 5.87
N PHE A 17 11.84 9.24 5.49
CA PHE A 17 11.46 8.91 4.12
C PHE A 17 10.30 9.79 3.62
N HIS A 18 9.27 9.99 4.44
CA HIS A 18 8.12 10.87 4.12
C HIS A 18 8.49 12.35 3.94
N GLN A 19 9.71 12.77 4.32
CA GLN A 19 10.22 14.13 4.11
C GLN A 19 11.05 14.28 2.84
N VAL A 20 11.30 13.19 2.10
CA VAL A 20 12.06 13.24 0.86
C VAL A 20 11.28 13.99 -0.21
N ASP A 21 11.98 14.89 -0.90
CA ASP A 21 11.45 15.63 -2.03
C ASP A 21 11.95 15.03 -3.35
N ILE A 22 11.06 14.32 -4.05
CA ILE A 22 11.35 13.70 -5.34
C ILE A 22 10.80 14.58 -6.47
N PRO A 23 11.60 14.99 -7.47
CA PRO A 23 11.12 15.79 -8.59
C PRO A 23 9.95 15.11 -9.33
N GLY A 24 8.92 15.88 -9.69
CA GLY A 24 7.76 15.37 -10.44
C GLY A 24 6.42 15.84 -9.87
N SER A 25 5.33 15.23 -10.37
CA SER A 25 3.99 15.49 -9.86
C SER A 25 3.88 15.08 -8.39
N LYS A 26 3.25 15.95 -7.59
CA LYS A 26 2.93 15.70 -6.18
C LYS A 26 1.50 15.18 -5.99
N GLU A 27 0.80 14.89 -7.08
CA GLU A 27 -0.54 14.33 -7.03
C GLU A 27 -0.50 12.92 -6.40
N PRO A 28 -1.38 12.62 -5.43
CA PRO A 28 -1.41 11.31 -4.80
C PRO A 28 -1.84 10.24 -5.81
N GLN A 29 -0.97 9.27 -6.08
CA GLN A 29 -1.21 8.25 -7.12
C GLN A 29 -2.11 7.10 -6.68
N LEU A 30 -2.35 6.95 -5.36
CA LEU A 30 -3.11 5.83 -4.79
C LEU A 30 -4.42 5.54 -5.53
N TRP A 31 -5.30 6.54 -5.65
CA TRP A 31 -6.60 6.35 -6.30
C TRP A 31 -6.47 6.10 -7.79
N ASN A 32 -5.54 6.79 -8.46
CA ASN A 32 -5.26 6.61 -9.89
C ASN A 32 -4.84 5.17 -10.18
N ASP A 33 -3.96 4.59 -9.36
CA ASP A 33 -3.51 3.21 -9.49
C ASP A 33 -4.61 2.20 -9.15
N ILE A 34 -5.38 2.42 -8.08
CA ILE A 34 -6.53 1.55 -7.75
C ILE A 34 -7.52 1.48 -8.91
N PHE A 35 -7.98 2.62 -9.44
CA PHE A 35 -8.93 2.62 -10.56
C PHE A 35 -8.34 2.03 -11.85
N LYS A 36 -7.05 2.27 -12.11
CA LYS A 36 -6.33 1.66 -13.22
C LYS A 36 -6.27 0.14 -13.08
N PHE A 37 -6.00 -0.38 -11.89
CA PHE A 37 -5.98 -1.82 -11.63
C PHE A 37 -7.36 -2.44 -11.70
N LEU A 38 -8.40 -1.82 -11.13
CA LEU A 38 -9.78 -2.27 -11.25
C LEU A 38 -10.21 -2.36 -12.72
N LYS A 39 -9.91 -1.34 -13.53
CA LYS A 39 -10.22 -1.34 -14.96
C LYS A 39 -9.51 -2.48 -15.70
N LYS A 40 -8.23 -2.72 -15.40
CA LYS A 40 -7.48 -3.84 -15.99
C LYS A 40 -8.05 -5.19 -15.57
N ALA A 41 -8.34 -5.34 -14.28
CA ALA A 41 -8.88 -6.56 -13.70
C ALA A 41 -10.25 -6.90 -14.30
N ALA A 42 -11.15 -5.91 -14.41
CA ALA A 42 -12.50 -6.07 -14.99
C ALA A 42 -12.51 -6.47 -16.48
N ALA A 43 -11.38 -6.31 -17.18
CA ALA A 43 -11.23 -6.69 -18.58
C ALA A 43 -10.59 -8.08 -18.78
N LEU A 44 -10.23 -8.78 -17.69
CA LEU A 44 -9.56 -10.07 -17.79
C LEU A 44 -10.50 -11.16 -18.31
N LYS A 45 -9.92 -12.14 -19.00
CA LYS A 45 -10.54 -13.40 -19.39
C LYS A 45 -9.53 -14.52 -19.17
N PHE A 46 -9.99 -15.64 -18.65
CA PHE A 46 -9.16 -16.80 -18.36
C PHE A 46 -9.59 -17.99 -19.23
N GLU A 47 -8.61 -18.69 -19.79
CA GLU A 47 -8.84 -19.94 -20.53
C GLU A 47 -9.24 -21.09 -19.59
N ASP A 48 -8.74 -21.06 -18.35
CA ASP A 48 -9.14 -22.02 -17.33
C ASP A 48 -10.58 -21.77 -16.89
N ASN A 49 -11.46 -22.73 -17.19
CA ASN A 49 -12.89 -22.64 -16.89
C ASN A 49 -13.20 -22.45 -15.40
N MET A 50 -12.39 -23.03 -14.50
CA MET A 50 -12.60 -22.91 -13.06
C MET A 50 -12.22 -21.52 -12.57
N LYS A 51 -11.12 -20.97 -13.08
CA LYS A 51 -10.66 -19.60 -12.82
C LYS A 51 -11.63 -18.58 -13.39
N GLN A 52 -12.12 -18.80 -14.61
CA GLN A 52 -13.12 -17.95 -15.26
C GLN A 52 -14.44 -17.92 -14.47
N LYS A 53 -14.94 -19.08 -14.02
CA LYS A 53 -16.13 -19.14 -13.15
C LYS A 53 -15.94 -18.46 -11.80
N ARG A 54 -14.73 -18.46 -11.24
CA ARG A 54 -14.42 -17.70 -10.01
C ARG A 54 -14.40 -16.20 -10.28
N TYR A 55 -13.79 -15.79 -11.39
CA TYR A 55 -13.72 -14.41 -11.84
C TYR A 55 -15.12 -13.81 -12.09
N GLU A 56 -16.02 -14.57 -12.72
CA GLU A 56 -17.40 -14.13 -13.02
C GLU A 56 -18.26 -13.91 -11.77
N LYS A 57 -17.84 -14.37 -10.59
CA LYS A 57 -18.51 -14.08 -9.32
C LYS A 57 -18.14 -12.70 -8.75
N ILE A 58 -17.12 -12.04 -9.30
CA ILE A 58 -16.65 -10.74 -8.81
C ILE A 58 -17.51 -9.65 -9.45
N SER A 59 -18.19 -8.87 -8.63
CA SER A 59 -18.91 -7.68 -9.07
C SER A 59 -17.96 -6.48 -9.11
N PHE A 60 -17.29 -6.28 -10.25
CA PHE A 60 -16.39 -5.12 -10.43
C PHE A 60 -17.12 -3.78 -10.32
N ARG A 61 -18.42 -3.75 -10.61
CA ARG A 61 -19.24 -2.56 -10.43
C ARG A 61 -19.39 -2.21 -8.95
N GLU A 62 -19.75 -3.19 -8.11
CA GLU A 62 -19.86 -2.97 -6.66
C GLU A 62 -18.53 -2.52 -6.07
N ILE A 63 -17.42 -3.15 -6.43
CA ILE A 63 -16.08 -2.75 -5.94
C ILE A 63 -15.75 -1.32 -6.38
N GLN A 64 -16.07 -0.95 -7.62
CA GLN A 64 -15.83 0.42 -8.11
C GLN A 64 -16.67 1.45 -7.36
N ASP A 65 -17.95 1.14 -7.09
CA ASP A 65 -18.84 2.02 -6.35
C ASP A 65 -18.36 2.19 -4.89
N GLU A 66 -17.96 1.12 -4.21
CA GLU A 66 -17.40 1.15 -2.85
C GLU A 66 -16.09 1.93 -2.75
N VAL A 67 -15.17 1.73 -3.71
CA VAL A 67 -13.89 2.46 -3.75
C VAL A 67 -14.11 3.94 -4.00
N GLN A 68 -15.08 4.30 -4.85
CA GLN A 68 -15.43 5.69 -5.11
C GLN A 68 -16.03 6.36 -3.87
N GLU A 69 -16.95 5.68 -3.16
CA GLU A 69 -17.52 6.17 -1.90
C GLU A 69 -16.42 6.37 -0.85
N LEU A 70 -15.51 5.40 -0.68
CA LEU A 70 -14.40 5.51 0.26
C LEU A 70 -13.48 6.69 -0.09
N LYS A 71 -13.18 6.87 -1.38
CA LYS A 71 -12.39 8.02 -1.84
C LYS A 71 -13.06 9.34 -1.48
N ASP A 72 -14.34 9.49 -1.78
CA ASP A 72 -15.08 10.73 -1.54
C ASP A 72 -15.15 11.05 -0.04
N LEU A 73 -15.32 10.05 0.82
CA LEU A 73 -15.27 10.20 2.28
C LEU A 73 -13.89 10.64 2.78
N LEU A 74 -12.82 10.05 2.25
CA LEU A 74 -11.45 10.33 2.70
C LEU A 74 -10.90 11.66 2.16
N ASP A 75 -11.37 12.14 1.00
CA ASP A 75 -10.97 13.43 0.43
C ASP A 75 -11.33 14.61 1.37
N ILE A 76 -12.36 14.44 2.21
CA ILE A 76 -12.76 15.43 3.22
C ILE A 76 -11.65 15.65 4.27
N LEU A 77 -10.86 14.62 4.57
CA LEU A 77 -9.82 14.67 5.61
C LEU A 77 -8.64 15.57 5.21
N ARG A 78 -8.48 15.86 3.91
CA ARG A 78 -7.33 16.61 3.37
C ARG A 78 -6.00 16.05 3.89
N ALA A 79 -5.89 14.72 3.83
CA ALA A 79 -4.77 14.00 4.42
C ALA A 79 -3.43 14.46 3.80
N PRO A 80 -2.35 14.54 4.59
CA PRO A 80 -1.04 14.93 4.08
C PRO A 80 -0.56 13.99 2.98
N VAL A 81 -0.14 14.57 1.85
CA VAL A 81 0.51 13.87 0.75
C VAL A 81 2.02 13.95 0.94
N VAL A 82 2.69 12.81 0.86
CA VAL A 82 4.14 12.65 1.07
C VAL A 82 4.70 11.72 -0.01
N TYR A 83 6.03 11.68 -0.17
CA TYR A 83 6.62 10.57 -0.92
C TYR A 83 6.55 9.31 -0.04
N ALA A 84 5.79 8.33 -0.50
CA ALA A 84 5.45 7.11 0.22
C ALA A 84 6.10 5.90 -0.45
N HIS A 85 6.36 4.86 0.32
CA HIS A 85 6.88 3.61 -0.21
C HIS A 85 5.78 2.79 -0.87
N ASN A 86 4.58 2.82 -0.28
CA ASN A 86 3.37 2.10 -0.67
C ASN A 86 3.44 0.57 -0.58
N ASP A 87 4.55 0.00 -0.10
CA ASP A 87 4.77 -1.46 -0.03
C ASP A 87 5.72 -1.87 1.12
N LEU A 88 5.38 -1.48 2.35
CA LEU A 88 6.23 -1.70 3.53
C LEU A 88 6.02 -3.07 4.20
N LEU A 89 6.04 -4.14 3.40
CA LEU A 89 6.04 -5.53 3.87
C LEU A 89 7.40 -5.92 4.48
N SER A 90 7.45 -6.96 5.31
CA SER A 90 8.66 -7.30 6.08
C SER A 90 9.88 -7.60 5.21
N GLY A 91 9.68 -8.12 4.01
CA GLY A 91 10.75 -8.38 3.03
C GLY A 91 11.43 -7.11 2.49
N ASN A 92 10.77 -5.95 2.58
CA ASN A 92 11.29 -4.67 2.10
C ASN A 92 11.99 -3.86 3.22
N LEU A 93 12.17 -4.47 4.39
CA LEU A 93 12.76 -3.88 5.59
C LEU A 93 14.07 -4.61 5.94
N MET A 94 15.20 -3.99 5.64
CA MET A 94 16.52 -4.56 5.91
C MET A 94 17.12 -3.96 7.17
N LEU A 95 17.24 -4.76 8.24
CA LEU A 95 17.92 -4.37 9.47
C LEU A 95 19.40 -4.75 9.39
N ASN A 96 20.28 -3.77 9.52
CA ASN A 96 21.70 -4.01 9.75
C ASN A 96 21.96 -4.12 11.25
N ASP A 97 22.17 -5.34 11.75
CA ASP A 97 22.39 -5.61 13.18
C ASP A 97 23.68 -4.98 13.72
N LEU A 98 24.70 -4.78 12.89
CA LEU A 98 25.98 -4.18 13.30
C LEU A 98 25.83 -2.67 13.54
N GLU A 99 25.04 -2.01 12.69
CA GLU A 99 24.79 -0.56 12.77
C GLU A 99 23.53 -0.21 13.59
N GLY A 100 22.68 -1.20 13.87
CA GLY A 100 21.35 -0.99 14.42
C GLY A 100 20.45 -0.14 13.51
N LYS A 101 20.70 -0.16 12.20
CA LYS A 101 20.06 0.74 11.23
C LYS A 101 19.16 -0.01 10.27
N LEU A 102 17.96 0.56 10.05
CA LEU A 102 16.98 0.03 9.12
C LEU A 102 17.09 0.71 7.75
N TYR A 103 16.92 -0.06 6.69
CA TYR A 103 16.90 0.41 5.32
C TYR A 103 15.62 -0.08 4.64
N PHE A 104 14.95 0.82 3.92
CA PHE A 104 13.89 0.44 2.99
C PHE A 104 14.50 0.12 1.62
N ILE A 105 13.96 -0.90 0.97
CA ILE A 105 14.37 -1.36 -0.35
C ILE A 105 13.14 -1.62 -1.21
N ASP A 106 13.33 -1.79 -2.50
CA ASP A 106 12.27 -2.11 -3.47
C ASP A 106 11.18 -1.04 -3.59
N PHE A 107 11.56 0.08 -4.22
CA PHE A 107 10.71 1.27 -4.36
C PHE A 107 9.85 1.25 -5.64
N GLU A 108 9.50 0.08 -6.19
CA GLU A 108 8.77 -0.01 -7.46
C GLU A 108 7.37 0.63 -7.42
N TYR A 109 6.74 0.63 -6.24
CA TYR A 109 5.47 1.32 -5.98
C TYR A 109 5.65 2.73 -5.39
N GLY A 110 6.89 3.21 -5.25
CA GLY A 110 7.20 4.51 -4.66
C GLY A 110 6.57 5.66 -5.44
N SER A 111 5.78 6.49 -4.75
CA SER A 111 5.09 7.63 -5.37
C SER A 111 4.64 8.65 -4.34
N TYR A 112 4.21 9.83 -4.79
CA TYR A 112 3.43 10.70 -3.92
C TYR A 112 2.10 10.03 -3.59
N SER A 113 1.80 9.90 -2.30
CA SER A 113 0.61 9.21 -1.78
C SER A 113 0.22 9.77 -0.41
N TYR A 114 -0.90 9.32 0.13
CA TYR A 114 -1.36 9.75 1.44
C TYR A 114 -0.52 9.10 2.54
N ARG A 115 0.03 9.91 3.45
CA ARG A 115 0.84 9.42 4.59
C ARG A 115 0.13 8.32 5.40
N GLY A 116 -1.18 8.49 5.59
CA GLY A 116 -2.00 7.54 6.33
C GLY A 116 -2.08 6.17 5.66
N TYR A 117 -2.06 6.12 4.33
CA TYR A 117 -2.07 4.87 3.56
C TYR A 117 -0.78 4.08 3.79
N ASP A 118 0.39 4.72 3.65
CA ASP A 118 1.69 4.05 3.80
C ASP A 118 1.87 3.42 5.20
N ILE A 119 1.39 4.12 6.24
CA ILE A 119 1.38 3.63 7.62
C ILE A 119 0.36 2.49 7.81
N ALA A 120 -0.87 2.66 7.31
CA ALA A 120 -1.91 1.65 7.45
C ALA A 120 -1.58 0.37 6.68
N ASN A 121 -1.00 0.49 5.48
CA ASN A 121 -0.52 -0.63 4.70
C ASN A 121 0.55 -1.41 5.48
N HIS A 122 1.55 -0.72 6.04
CA HIS A 122 2.55 -1.36 6.90
C HIS A 122 1.92 -2.15 8.07
N PHE A 123 0.84 -1.65 8.67
CA PHE A 123 0.13 -2.39 9.72
C PHE A 123 -0.63 -3.60 9.20
N ASN A 124 -1.20 -3.55 7.98
CA ASN A 124 -1.81 -4.73 7.36
C ASN A 124 -0.78 -5.85 7.16
N GLU A 125 0.47 -5.50 6.82
CA GLU A 125 1.56 -6.46 6.63
C GLU A 125 1.95 -7.21 7.92
N TYR A 126 1.45 -6.81 9.09
CA TYR A 126 1.66 -7.55 10.34
C TYR A 126 0.98 -8.93 10.32
N ALA A 127 -0.04 -9.10 9.48
CA ALA A 127 -0.73 -10.37 9.26
C ALA A 127 0.06 -11.32 8.35
N GLY A 128 1.08 -10.82 7.63
CA GLY A 128 1.86 -11.57 6.66
C GLY A 128 1.04 -12.10 5.47
N PHE A 129 1.67 -12.92 4.63
CA PHE A 129 1.00 -13.50 3.45
C PHE A 129 -0.13 -14.48 3.80
N ASP A 130 -0.10 -15.06 5.00
CA ASP A 130 -1.16 -15.94 5.51
C ASP A 130 -2.41 -15.16 5.95
N CYS A 131 -2.33 -13.82 6.00
CA CYS A 131 -3.43 -12.92 6.37
C CYS A 131 -4.02 -13.24 7.77
N ASP A 132 -3.17 -13.54 8.75
CA ASP A 132 -3.62 -13.78 10.12
C ASP A 132 -3.80 -12.46 10.91
N TYR A 133 -5.04 -11.98 10.92
CA TYR A 133 -5.43 -10.77 11.64
C TYR A 133 -5.77 -11.00 13.14
N ASN A 134 -5.60 -12.23 13.66
CA ASN A 134 -5.84 -12.53 15.08
C ASN A 134 -4.59 -12.36 15.97
N LEU A 135 -3.44 -12.03 15.37
CA LEU A 135 -2.12 -11.96 16.00
C LEU A 135 -1.89 -10.72 16.88
#